data_AF-A0A165J049-F1
#
_entry.id   AF-A0A165J049-F1
#
_cell.length_a   1.000
_cell.length_b   1.000
_cell.length_c   1.000
_cell.angle_alpha   90.00
_cell.angle_beta   90.00
_cell.angle_gamma   90.00
#
_symmetry.space_group_name_H-M   'P 1'
#
loop_
_entity.id
_entity.type
_entity.pdbx_description
1 polymer ?
#
loop_
_entity_poly.entity_id
_entity_poly.type
_entity_poly.pdbx_seq_one_letter_code
_entity_poly.pdbx_strand_id
1 'polypeptide(L)'
;MSTLTPDKLPQGAPFAIGAAIVAALRAEPALTGATVLDNPKRASDLHTGDRIVFFEDQADDPIAQPGQSQKRTYGFTVGVINRTQTDRLGAHTDYRAAKRAIRNCMPEIIKLVQIEGRGLVEGAVRYRLENIDVGGGLVLGLFTLDYRDPG
;
A
#
# COMPACT_ATOMS: atom_id res chain seq x y z
N MET A 1 -4.03 -40.81 -5.99
CA MET A 1 -4.80 -39.60 -5.62
C MET A 1 -3.77 -38.51 -5.34
N SER A 2 -3.75 -37.44 -6.12
CA SER A 2 -2.83 -36.32 -5.87
C SER A 2 -3.32 -35.58 -4.64
N THR A 3 -2.56 -35.63 -3.55
CA THR A 3 -2.77 -34.75 -2.39
C THR A 3 -2.51 -33.33 -2.87
N LEU A 4 -3.56 -32.52 -3.03
CA LEU A 4 -3.42 -31.10 -3.32
C LEU A 4 -2.65 -30.48 -2.15
N THR A 5 -1.51 -29.86 -2.44
CA THR A 5 -0.79 -29.03 -1.48
C THR A 5 -1.75 -27.94 -1.00
N PRO A 6 -1.93 -27.75 0.33
CA PRO A 6 -2.75 -26.67 0.84
C PRO A 6 -2.22 -25.32 0.35
N ASP A 7 -3.12 -24.48 -0.15
CA ASP A 7 -2.80 -23.10 -0.49
C ASP A 7 -2.27 -22.37 0.76
N LYS A 8 -1.02 -21.91 0.70
CA LYS A 8 -0.36 -21.20 1.80
C LYS A 8 -0.98 -19.83 2.06
N LEU A 9 -1.64 -19.25 1.06
CA LEU A 9 -2.30 -17.94 1.14
C LEU A 9 -3.74 -18.07 0.61
N PRO A 10 -4.67 -18.66 1.38
CA PRO A 10 -6.04 -18.89 0.94
C PRO A 10 -6.84 -17.61 0.62
N GLN A 11 -6.33 -16.45 1.06
CA GLN A 11 -6.90 -15.12 0.77
C GLN A 11 -6.24 -14.45 -0.45
N GLY A 12 -5.20 -15.07 -1.02
CA GLY A 12 -4.36 -14.51 -2.07
C GLY A 12 -3.22 -13.64 -1.55
N ALA A 13 -2.11 -13.66 -2.29
CA ALA A 13 -0.95 -12.82 -2.00
C ALA A 13 -1.23 -11.30 -1.98
N PRO A 14 -2.01 -10.71 -2.92
CA PRO A 14 -2.29 -9.28 -2.88
C PRO A 14 -2.93 -8.83 -1.57
N PHE A 15 -3.92 -9.57 -1.09
CA PHE A 15 -4.56 -9.29 0.19
C PHE A 15 -3.57 -9.37 1.36
N ALA A 16 -2.75 -10.43 1.41
CA ALA A 16 -1.78 -10.62 2.48
C ALA A 16 -0.70 -9.51 2.49
N ILE A 17 -0.23 -9.09 1.32
CA ILE A 17 0.70 -7.96 1.15
C ILE A 17 0.05 -6.66 1.64
N GLY A 18 -1.16 -6.35 1.15
CA GLY A 18 -1.89 -5.15 1.55
C GLY A 18 -2.14 -5.09 3.05
N ALA A 19 -2.57 -6.20 3.66
CA ALA A 19 -2.77 -6.30 5.10
C ALA A 19 -1.48 -6.03 5.90
N ALA A 20 -0.33 -6.55 5.44
CA ALA A 20 0.96 -6.29 6.07
C ALA A 20 1.36 -4.80 5.98
N ILE A 21 1.08 -4.15 4.84
CA ILE A 21 1.32 -2.71 4.66
C ILE A 21 0.43 -1.88 5.59
N VAL A 22 -0.86 -2.16 5.64
CA VAL A 22 -1.82 -1.46 6.50
C VAL A 22 -1.45 -1.63 7.97
N ALA A 23 -1.06 -2.83 8.39
CA ALA A 23 -0.58 -3.09 9.75
C ALA A 23 0.66 -2.24 10.08
N ALA A 24 1.62 -2.14 9.14
CA ALA A 24 2.80 -1.30 9.32
C ALA A 24 2.48 0.19 9.41
N LEU A 25 1.56 0.68 8.58
CA LEU A 25 1.09 2.08 8.63
C LEU A 25 0.43 2.40 9.98
N ARG A 26 -0.36 1.48 10.52
CA ARG A 26 -1.00 1.62 11.85
C ARG A 26 0.01 1.58 13.00
N ALA A 27 1.11 0.85 12.84
CA ALA A 27 2.14 0.70 13.86
C ALA A 27 3.21 1.81 13.83
N GLU A 28 3.26 2.64 12.78
CA GLU A 28 4.29 3.67 12.61
C GLU A 28 4.12 4.80 13.64
N PRO A 29 5.08 5.01 14.56
CA PRO A 29 4.95 6.01 15.61
C PRO A 29 4.75 7.44 15.09
N ALA A 30 5.37 7.80 13.97
CA ALA A 30 5.20 9.13 13.37
C ALA A 30 3.78 9.38 12.83
N LEU A 31 3.02 8.33 12.57
CA LEU A 31 1.62 8.39 12.14
C LEU A 31 0.62 8.30 13.30
N THR A 32 1.10 8.31 14.56
CA THR A 32 0.23 8.35 15.73
C THR A 32 -0.75 9.52 15.63
N GLY A 33 -2.04 9.23 15.85
CA GLY A 33 -3.14 10.19 15.73
C GLY A 33 -3.66 10.39 14.31
N ALA A 34 -3.03 9.82 13.28
CA ALA A 34 -3.61 9.75 11.94
C ALA A 34 -4.59 8.57 11.85
N THR A 35 -5.73 8.78 11.19
CA THR A 35 -6.66 7.71 10.85
C THR A 35 -6.11 6.92 9.68
N VAL A 36 -5.80 5.63 9.88
CA VAL A 36 -5.33 4.74 8.81
C VAL A 36 -6.50 3.97 8.20
N LEU A 37 -6.86 4.32 6.97
CA LEU A 37 -7.92 3.68 6.20
C LEU A 37 -7.36 2.58 5.30
N ASP A 38 -8.10 1.49 5.21
CA ASP A 38 -7.77 0.32 4.41
C ASP A 38 -8.80 0.18 3.29
N ASN A 39 -8.36 0.45 2.07
CA ASN A 39 -9.13 0.41 0.83
C ASN A 39 -10.50 1.13 0.96
N PRO A 40 -10.49 2.46 1.26
CA PRO A 40 -11.72 3.22 1.48
C PRO A 40 -12.61 3.19 0.24
N LYS A 41 -13.91 3.00 0.45
CA LYS A 41 -14.86 2.72 -0.65
C LYS A 41 -15.58 3.97 -1.14
N ARG A 42 -15.60 5.01 -0.32
CA ARG A 42 -16.34 6.25 -0.61
C ARG A 42 -15.45 7.45 -0.35
N ALA A 43 -15.64 8.49 -1.17
CA ALA A 43 -14.97 9.76 -0.93
C ALA A 43 -15.27 10.33 0.47
N SER A 44 -16.47 10.10 1.01
CA SER A 44 -16.86 10.48 2.38
C SER A 44 -15.90 9.96 3.46
N ASP A 45 -15.30 8.79 3.23
CA ASP A 45 -14.38 8.16 4.19
C ASP A 45 -13.10 9.00 4.34
N LEU A 46 -12.75 9.76 3.30
CA LEU A 46 -11.58 10.64 3.27
C LEU A 46 -11.83 11.99 3.96
N HIS A 47 -13.04 12.33 4.40
CA HIS A 47 -13.35 13.64 4.98
C HIS A 47 -13.30 13.67 6.51
N THR A 48 -13.27 12.51 7.18
CA THR A 48 -13.32 12.45 8.65
C THR A 48 -11.91 12.46 9.25
N GLY A 49 -11.61 13.46 10.08
CA GLY A 49 -10.36 13.58 10.84
C GLY A 49 -9.33 14.53 10.20
N ASP A 50 -8.39 14.99 11.02
CA ASP A 50 -7.42 16.02 10.61
C ASP A 50 -6.21 15.45 9.85
N ARG A 51 -5.86 14.20 10.12
CA ARG A 51 -4.75 13.47 9.51
C ARG A 51 -5.25 12.11 9.09
N ILE A 52 -5.19 11.81 7.79
CA ILE A 52 -5.61 10.55 7.22
C ILE A 52 -4.44 9.97 6.44
N VAL A 53 -4.19 8.68 6.64
CA VAL A 53 -3.36 7.87 5.76
C VAL A 53 -4.27 6.79 5.20
N PHE A 54 -4.26 6.59 3.90
CA PHE A 54 -5.06 5.53 3.31
C PHE A 54 -4.22 4.67 2.38
N PHE A 55 -4.54 3.40 2.40
CA PHE A 55 -4.02 2.39 1.49
C PHE A 55 -5.11 2.01 0.49
N GLU A 56 -4.75 1.81 -0.77
CA GLU A 56 -5.68 1.41 -1.81
C GLU A 56 -5.01 0.42 -2.77
N ASP A 57 -5.62 -0.74 -2.97
CA ASP A 57 -5.22 -1.68 -4.02
C ASP A 57 -5.43 -1.04 -5.40
N GLN A 58 -4.57 -1.34 -6.38
CA GLN A 58 -4.75 -0.84 -7.75
C GLN A 58 -4.94 -1.99 -8.74
N ALA A 59 -3.89 -2.77 -8.97
CA ALA A 59 -3.90 -3.85 -9.96
C ALA A 59 -2.97 -4.97 -9.49
N ASP A 60 -3.19 -6.19 -9.98
CA ASP A 60 -2.30 -7.31 -9.76
C ASP A 60 -2.18 -8.12 -11.06
N ASP A 61 -1.16 -7.78 -11.84
CA ASP A 61 -1.04 -8.22 -13.22
C ASP A 61 -0.06 -9.39 -13.35
N PRO A 62 -0.45 -10.50 -14.00
CA PRO A 62 0.46 -11.59 -14.29
C PRO A 62 1.47 -11.19 -15.36
N ILE A 63 2.73 -11.58 -15.16
CA ILE A 63 3.80 -11.49 -16.16
C ILE A 63 3.99 -12.88 -16.76
N ALA A 64 3.76 -13.00 -18.07
CA ALA A 64 3.90 -14.25 -18.80
C ALA A 64 5.33 -14.80 -18.72
N GLN A 65 5.49 -15.96 -18.09
CA GLN A 65 6.75 -16.70 -18.02
C GLN A 65 6.48 -18.21 -18.15
N PRO A 66 6.59 -18.77 -19.35
CA PRO A 66 6.35 -20.20 -19.58
C PRO A 66 7.29 -21.07 -18.72
N GLY A 67 6.72 -22.10 -18.07
CA GLY A 67 7.49 -23.10 -17.32
C GLY A 67 7.97 -22.69 -15.92
N GLN A 68 7.53 -21.53 -15.41
CA GLN A 68 7.83 -21.07 -14.05
C GLN A 68 6.54 -20.78 -13.27
N SER A 69 6.63 -20.70 -11.93
CA SER A 69 5.53 -20.16 -11.12
C SER A 69 5.18 -18.75 -11.60
N GLN A 70 3.91 -18.35 -11.56
CA GLN A 70 3.50 -17.08 -12.16
C GLN A 70 4.15 -15.89 -11.45
N LYS A 71 4.94 -15.10 -12.18
CA LYS A 71 5.41 -13.78 -11.70
C LYS A 71 4.26 -12.79 -11.82
N ARG A 72 4.11 -11.91 -10.85
CA ARG A 72 3.06 -10.90 -10.79
C ARG A 72 3.64 -9.54 -10.40
N THR A 73 2.98 -8.47 -10.83
CA THR A 73 3.25 -7.10 -10.37
C THR A 73 2.00 -6.56 -9.71
N TYR A 74 2.09 -6.39 -8.39
CA TYR A 74 1.04 -5.82 -7.58
C TYR A 74 1.24 -4.32 -7.40
N GLY A 75 0.26 -3.53 -7.81
CA GLY A 75 0.21 -2.08 -7.66
C GLY A 75 -0.70 -1.66 -6.52
N PHE A 76 -0.26 -0.67 -5.74
CA PHE A 76 -1.05 -0.05 -4.67
C PHE A 76 -0.73 1.44 -4.54
N THR A 77 -1.66 2.19 -3.96
CA THR A 77 -1.50 3.61 -3.62
C THR A 77 -1.44 3.78 -2.12
N VAL A 78 -0.56 4.67 -1.66
CA VAL A 78 -0.63 5.22 -0.31
C VAL A 78 -0.86 6.72 -0.41
N GLY A 79 -2.00 7.13 0.14
CA GLY A 79 -2.41 8.53 0.18
C GLY A 79 -2.36 9.10 1.58
N VAL A 80 -2.07 10.39 1.66
CA VAL A 80 -1.99 11.14 2.90
C VAL A 80 -2.72 12.45 2.74
N ILE A 81 -3.65 12.71 3.67
CA ILE A 81 -4.35 13.99 3.80
C ILE A 81 -4.00 14.59 5.15
N ASN A 82 -3.63 15.86 5.17
CA ASN A 82 -3.40 16.60 6.40
C ASN A 82 -4.11 17.94 6.33
N ARG A 83 -4.93 18.26 7.34
CA ARG A 83 -5.79 19.44 7.42
C ARG A 83 -5.38 20.41 8.51
N THR A 84 -4.21 20.19 9.13
CA THR A 84 -3.68 21.07 10.18
C THR A 84 -3.23 22.42 9.59
N GLN A 85 -2.87 23.39 10.45
CA GLN A 85 -2.46 24.73 10.00
C GLN A 85 -1.30 24.74 8.98
N THR A 86 -0.47 23.71 8.96
CA THR A 86 0.63 23.54 7.99
C THR A 86 0.41 22.35 7.07
N ASP A 87 -0.82 22.24 6.56
CA ASP A 87 -1.39 21.17 5.74
C ASP A 87 -0.41 20.52 4.73
N ARG A 88 0.27 21.32 3.90
CA ARG A 88 1.23 20.84 2.88
C ARG A 88 2.46 20.20 3.51
N LEU A 89 3.03 20.82 4.54
CA LEU A 89 4.20 20.29 5.24
C LEU A 89 3.83 19.04 6.02
N GLY A 90 2.67 19.07 6.68
CA GLY A 90 2.11 17.94 7.41
C GLY A 90 1.90 16.74 6.50
N ALA A 91 1.20 16.92 5.38
CA ALA A 91 0.95 15.84 4.42
C ALA A 91 2.24 15.24 3.85
N HIS A 92 3.25 16.07 3.57
CA HIS A 92 4.54 15.56 3.11
C HIS A 92 5.30 14.80 4.19
N THR A 93 5.26 15.29 5.44
CA THR A 93 5.91 14.64 6.59
C THR A 93 5.27 13.28 6.87
N ASP A 94 3.95 13.23 6.86
CA ASP A 94 3.17 12.01 7.04
C ASP A 94 3.41 11.02 5.89
N TYR A 95 3.47 11.50 4.64
CA TYR A 95 3.82 10.65 3.49
C TYR A 95 5.23 10.06 3.60
N ARG A 96 6.20 10.85 4.07
CA ARG A 96 7.58 10.39 4.32
C ARG A 96 7.63 9.32 5.41
N ALA A 97 6.79 9.42 6.44
CA ALA A 97 6.64 8.40 7.47
C ALA A 97 5.99 7.13 6.91
N ALA A 98 4.88 7.26 6.18
CA ALA A 98 4.20 6.14 5.53
C ALA A 98 5.13 5.36 4.61
N LYS A 99 5.91 6.06 3.76
CA LYS A 99 6.92 5.44 2.89
C LYS A 99 7.97 4.64 3.66
N ARG A 100 8.38 5.12 4.84
CA ARG A 100 9.34 4.44 5.70
C ARG A 100 8.71 3.17 6.30
N ALA A 101 7.46 3.26 6.77
CA ALA A 101 6.73 2.11 7.28
C ALA A 101 6.59 1.00 6.23
N ILE A 102 6.23 1.35 4.99
CA ILE A 102 6.13 0.40 3.87
C ILE A 102 7.49 -0.28 3.60
N ARG A 103 8.58 0.48 3.57
CA ARG A 103 9.93 -0.10 3.37
C ARG A 103 10.32 -1.01 4.51
N ASN A 104 10.01 -0.63 5.75
CA ASN A 104 10.37 -1.37 6.94
C ASN A 104 9.54 -2.66 7.12
N CYS A 105 8.37 -2.77 6.50
CA CYS A 105 7.56 -3.98 6.55
C CYS A 105 7.91 -5.02 5.48
N MET A 106 8.82 -4.71 4.55
CA MET A 106 9.28 -5.66 3.54
C MET A 106 9.76 -7.01 4.09
N PRO A 107 10.46 -7.10 5.24
CA PRO A 107 10.79 -8.39 5.84
C PRO A 107 9.58 -9.26 6.18
N GLU A 108 8.44 -8.66 6.57
CA GLU A 108 7.21 -9.41 6.80
C GLU A 108 6.59 -9.87 5.48
N ILE A 109 6.62 -9.04 4.44
CA ILE A 109 6.13 -9.39 3.11
C ILE A 109 6.95 -10.53 2.50
N ILE A 110 8.28 -10.54 2.69
CA ILE A 110 9.17 -11.61 2.19
C ILE A 110 8.84 -12.98 2.83
N LYS A 111 8.24 -13.01 4.03
CA LYS A 111 7.77 -14.26 4.64
C LYS A 111 6.51 -14.81 3.96
N LEU A 112 5.76 -13.94 3.28
CA LEU A 112 4.49 -14.27 2.63
C LEU A 112 4.71 -14.68 1.17
N VAL A 113 5.59 -13.99 0.45
CA VAL A 113 5.78 -14.15 -0.99
C VAL A 113 7.26 -14.12 -1.38
N GLN A 114 7.58 -14.69 -2.53
CA GLN A 114 8.92 -14.55 -3.11
C GLN A 114 9.02 -13.23 -3.87
N ILE A 115 9.87 -12.31 -3.39
CA ILE A 115 10.14 -11.05 -4.06
C ILE A 115 11.01 -11.25 -5.30
N GLU A 116 10.67 -10.55 -6.39
CA GLU A 116 11.30 -10.71 -7.70
C GLU A 116 11.63 -9.35 -8.34
N GLY A 117 12.39 -9.40 -9.44
CA GLY A 117 12.63 -8.24 -10.29
C GLY A 117 13.18 -7.04 -9.52
N ARG A 118 12.45 -5.91 -9.56
CA ARG A 118 12.84 -4.67 -8.88
C ARG A 118 12.40 -4.61 -7.41
N GLY A 119 11.67 -5.62 -6.93
CA GLY A 119 11.02 -5.60 -5.64
C GLY A 119 10.03 -4.43 -5.51
N LEU A 120 10.01 -3.80 -4.34
CA LEU A 120 9.19 -2.63 -4.07
C LEU A 120 9.75 -1.39 -4.76
N VAL A 121 8.94 -0.77 -5.62
CA VAL A 121 9.28 0.47 -6.34
C VAL A 121 8.23 1.53 -6.05
N GLU A 122 8.68 2.75 -5.76
CA GLU A 122 7.80 3.93 -5.79
C GLU A 122 7.81 4.51 -7.21
N GLY A 123 6.64 4.66 -7.80
CA GLY A 123 6.42 5.30 -9.07
C GLY A 123 6.16 6.80 -8.90
N ALA A 124 5.06 7.26 -9.51
CA ALA A 124 4.69 8.67 -9.46
C ALA A 124 4.22 9.10 -8.07
N VAL A 125 4.60 10.31 -7.67
CA VAL A 125 4.05 11.00 -6.51
C VAL A 125 3.21 12.18 -7.00
N ARG A 126 1.95 12.25 -6.57
CA ARG A 126 1.00 13.31 -6.94
C ARG A 126 0.61 14.11 -5.71
N TYR A 127 0.27 15.38 -5.91
CA TYR A 127 -0.07 16.32 -4.83
C TYR A 127 -1.50 16.87 -4.95
N ARG A 128 -2.25 16.40 -5.95
CA ARG A 128 -3.61 16.81 -6.24
C ARG A 128 -4.34 15.69 -6.96
N LEU A 129 -5.63 15.57 -6.68
CA LEU A 129 -6.58 14.83 -7.51
C LEU A 129 -7.49 15.85 -8.19
N GLU A 130 -7.73 15.66 -9.48
CA GLU A 130 -8.64 16.53 -10.22
C GLU A 130 -10.05 16.41 -9.65
N ASN A 131 -10.73 17.54 -9.46
CA ASN A 131 -12.10 17.63 -8.97
C ASN A 131 -12.35 17.05 -7.57
N ILE A 132 -11.31 16.83 -6.76
CA ILE A 132 -11.44 16.41 -5.36
C ILE A 132 -10.79 17.47 -4.47
N ASP A 133 -11.62 18.09 -3.62
CA ASP A 133 -11.15 18.93 -2.53
C ASP A 133 -11.12 18.10 -1.24
N VAL A 134 -9.93 17.95 -0.68
CA VAL A 134 -9.73 17.24 0.60
C VAL A 134 -9.70 18.19 1.79
N GLY A 135 -9.82 19.51 1.58
CA GLY A 135 -9.78 20.52 2.64
C GLY A 135 -8.41 20.68 3.31
N GLY A 136 -7.32 20.32 2.63
CA GLY A 136 -5.95 20.38 3.15
C GLY A 136 -4.91 19.87 2.14
N GLY A 137 -3.72 19.55 2.65
CA GLY A 137 -2.60 19.02 1.88
C GLY A 137 -2.83 17.56 1.51
N LEU A 138 -2.54 17.21 0.25
CA LEU A 138 -2.65 15.85 -0.28
C LEU A 138 -1.29 15.40 -0.83
N VAL A 139 -0.90 14.16 -0.52
CA VAL A 139 0.20 13.46 -1.21
C VAL A 139 -0.25 12.04 -1.51
N LEU A 140 -0.03 11.58 -2.75
CA LEU A 140 -0.34 10.24 -3.21
C LEU A 140 0.92 9.62 -3.80
N GLY A 141 1.35 8.49 -3.25
CA GLY A 141 2.42 7.68 -3.80
C GLY A 141 1.87 6.43 -4.46
N LEU A 142 2.24 6.20 -5.70
CA LEU A 142 1.98 4.92 -6.37
C LEU A 142 3.17 4.00 -6.14
N PHE A 143 2.90 2.75 -5.78
CA PHE A 143 3.90 1.73 -5.54
C PHE A 143 3.60 0.48 -6.35
N THR A 144 4.65 -0.26 -6.70
CA THR A 144 4.54 -1.58 -7.33
C THR A 144 5.46 -2.56 -6.62
N LEU A 145 5.03 -3.82 -6.50
CA LEU A 145 5.79 -4.92 -5.97
C LEU A 145 5.77 -6.10 -6.94
N ASP A 146 6.95 -6.47 -7.44
CA ASP A 146 7.13 -7.70 -8.21
C ASP A 146 7.28 -8.90 -7.27
N TYR A 147 6.45 -9.92 -7.44
CA TYR A 147 6.47 -11.12 -6.59
C TYR A 147 6.05 -12.40 -7.33
N ARG A 148 6.20 -13.55 -6.66
CA ARG A 148 5.60 -14.85 -7.01
C ARG A 148 4.88 -15.42 -5.80
N ASP A 149 3.79 -16.14 -6.05
CA ASP A 149 3.09 -16.88 -5.00
C ASP A 149 4.01 -17.92 -4.35
N PRO A 150 3.86 -18.17 -3.03
CA PRO A 150 4.78 -19.02 -2.25
C PRO A 150 4.70 -20.53 -2.55
N GLY A 151 3.91 -20.95 -3.55
CA GLY A 151 3.79 -22.33 -4.03
C GLY A 151 3.05 -23.28 -3.11
#